data_AF-A0A7S4RXK5-F1
#
_entry.id   AF-A0A7S4RXK5-F1
#
_cell.length_a   1.000
_cell.length_b   1.000
_cell.length_c   1.000
_cell.angle_alpha   90.00
_cell.angle_beta   90.00
_cell.angle_gamma   90.00
#
_symmetry.space_group_name_H-M   'P 1'
#
loop_
_entity.id
_entity.type
_entity.pdbx_description
1 polymer ?
#
loop_
_entity_poly.entity_id
_entity_poly.type
_entity_poly.pdbx_seq_one_letter_code
_entity_poly.pdbx_strand_id
1 'polypeptide(L)'
;VERVFALHTPFHLGFYERSARSGLRGDWRAPYDLARETFSNTVQLALKIETSASDVVGYGLASKPAAGVSQDALWEAMFYSVRNPAEWGLKVDSESERGVRGYVQRSMRLLEKGWS
;
A
#
# COMPACT_ATOMS: atom_id res chain seq x y z
N VAL A 1 -0.18 6.02 37.63
CA VAL A 1 -0.22 4.97 36.58
C VAL A 1 -0.89 5.59 35.38
N GLU A 2 -0.33 5.43 34.20
CA GLU A 2 -0.85 5.96 32.93
C GLU A 2 -1.53 4.83 32.15
N ARG A 3 -2.69 5.12 31.55
CA ARG A 3 -3.38 4.18 30.64
C ARG A 3 -2.92 4.48 29.23
N VAL A 4 -2.36 3.48 28.55
CA VAL A 4 -1.77 3.64 27.23
C VAL A 4 -2.53 2.82 26.21
N PHE A 5 -2.94 3.49 25.13
CA PHE A 5 -3.35 2.87 23.88
C PHE A 5 -2.23 3.12 22.86
N ALA A 6 -1.62 2.05 22.36
CA ALA A 6 -0.47 2.13 21.46
C ALA A 6 -0.79 1.51 20.10
N LEU A 7 -0.34 2.18 19.04
CA LEU A 7 -0.38 1.72 17.65
C LEU A 7 1.06 1.55 17.14
N HIS A 8 1.41 0.35 16.68
CA HIS A 8 2.75 0.00 16.18
C HIS A 8 2.72 -0.36 14.69
N THR A 9 3.90 -0.34 14.05
CA THR A 9 4.13 -0.79 12.67
C THR A 9 5.20 -1.91 12.69
N PRO A 10 4.94 -3.12 12.15
CA PRO A 10 3.71 -3.57 11.48
C PRO A 10 2.48 -3.51 12.41
N PHE A 11 1.28 -3.35 11.82
CA PHE A 11 0.07 -2.96 12.55
C PHE A 11 -0.20 -3.84 13.77
N HIS A 12 -0.06 -3.26 14.96
CA HIS A 12 -0.39 -3.90 16.23
C HIS A 12 -0.97 -2.86 17.20
N LEU A 13 -2.13 -3.18 17.80
CA LEU A 13 -2.81 -2.36 18.80
C LEU A 13 -2.59 -2.95 20.20
N GLY A 14 -2.17 -2.12 21.16
CA GLY A 14 -1.92 -2.55 22.53
C GLY A 14 -2.62 -1.68 23.57
N PHE A 15 -3.22 -2.33 24.57
CA PHE A 15 -3.76 -1.69 25.77
C PHE A 15 -2.94 -2.15 26.97
N TYR A 16 -2.29 -1.21 27.65
CA TYR A 16 -1.51 -1.52 28.85
C TYR A 16 -1.44 -0.34 29.80
N GLU A 17 -1.06 -0.59 31.04
CA GLU A 17 -0.73 0.46 31.98
C GLU A 17 0.76 0.69 32.03
N ARG A 18 1.16 1.94 32.27
CA ARG A 18 2.56 2.32 32.40
C ARG A 18 2.78 3.00 33.74
N SER A 19 3.82 2.60 34.45
CA SER A 19 4.24 3.31 35.65
C SER A 19 4.73 4.70 35.28
N ALA A 20 4.10 5.74 35.83
CA ALA A 20 4.53 7.13 35.62
C ALA A 20 5.92 7.44 36.22
N ARG A 21 6.41 6.58 37.12
CA ARG A 21 7.72 6.74 37.77
C ARG A 21 8.82 5.93 37.09
N SER A 22 8.56 4.67 36.76
CA SER A 22 9.57 3.74 36.23
C SER A 22 9.43 3.48 34.72
N GLY A 23 8.31 3.88 34.11
CA GLY A 23 8.04 3.65 32.69
C GLY A 23 7.74 2.19 32.33
N LEU A 24 7.76 1.27 33.29
CA LEU A 24 7.50 -0.16 33.09
C LEU A 24 6.03 -0.41 32.68
N ARG A 25 5.84 -1.40 31.80
CA ARG A 25 4.53 -1.86 31.35
C ARG A 25 3.94 -2.84 32.36
N GLY A 26 2.67 -2.66 32.67
CA GLY A 26 1.86 -3.57 33.47
C GLY A 26 0.57 -3.95 32.75
N ASP A 27 -0.03 -5.04 33.18
CA ASP A 27 -1.28 -5.54 32.61
C ASP A 27 -2.45 -4.68 33.06
N TRP A 28 -3.04 -3.97 32.11
CA TRP A 28 -4.25 -3.21 32.38
C TRP A 28 -5.49 -4.04 32.10
N ARG A 29 -6.30 -4.26 33.14
CA ARG A 29 -7.66 -4.81 33.02
C ARG A 29 -8.64 -3.74 32.53
N ALA A 30 -8.50 -3.35 31.25
CA ALA A 30 -9.41 -2.38 30.63
C ALA A 30 -10.86 -2.90 30.68
N PRO A 31 -11.84 -2.07 31.10
CA PRO A 31 -13.25 -2.43 30.99
C PRO A 31 -13.62 -2.73 29.54
N TYR A 32 -14.43 -3.76 29.33
CA TYR A 32 -14.81 -4.21 27.99
C TYR A 32 -15.43 -3.10 27.14
N ASP A 33 -16.35 -2.32 27.72
CA ASP A 33 -17.04 -1.25 27.01
C ASP A 33 -16.07 -0.16 26.52
N LEU A 34 -15.07 0.18 27.33
CA LEU A 34 -14.04 1.15 26.97
C LEU A 34 -13.17 0.64 25.82
N ALA A 35 -12.76 -0.63 25.87
CA ALA A 35 -11.98 -1.24 24.79
C ALA A 35 -12.81 -1.25 23.49
N ARG A 36 -14.08 -1.68 23.57
CA ARG A 36 -15.00 -1.74 22.42
C ARG A 36 -15.21 -0.36 21.78
N GLU A 37 -15.43 0.67 22.59
CA GLU A 37 -15.59 2.05 22.11
C GLU A 37 -14.32 2.55 21.42
N THR A 38 -13.15 2.29 22.00
CA THR A 38 -11.86 2.69 21.41
C THR A 38 -11.63 2.04 20.04
N PHE A 39 -11.93 0.74 19.89
CA PHE A 39 -11.84 0.08 18.60
C PHE A 39 -12.82 0.67 17.58
N SER A 40 -14.06 0.93 17.99
CA SER A 40 -15.08 1.54 17.14
C SER A 40 -14.65 2.92 16.64
N ASN A 41 -14.09 3.75 17.53
CA ASN A 41 -13.57 5.07 17.20
C ASN A 41 -12.34 4.99 16.27
N THR A 42 -11.46 4.01 16.49
CA THR A 42 -10.29 3.77 15.62
C THR A 42 -10.71 3.42 14.19
N VAL A 43 -11.72 2.53 14.04
CA VAL A 43 -12.27 2.16 12.73
C VAL A 43 -12.93 3.36 12.05
N GLN A 44 -13.71 4.16 12.79
CA GLN A 44 -14.32 5.37 12.23
C GLN A 44 -13.28 6.39 11.74
N LEU A 45 -12.17 6.55 12.47
CA LEU A 45 -11.06 7.40 12.04
C LEU A 45 -10.39 6.85 10.78
N ALA A 46 -10.14 5.54 10.71
CA ALA A 46 -9.58 4.89 9.53
C ALA A 46 -10.47 5.09 8.30
N LEU A 47 -11.79 4.87 8.44
CA LEU A 47 -12.77 5.11 7.37
C LEU A 47 -12.78 6.57 6.90
N LYS A 48 -12.70 7.53 7.82
CA LYS A 48 -12.61 8.96 7.46
C LYS A 48 -11.34 9.25 6.67
N ILE A 49 -10.20 8.71 7.10
CA ILE A 49 -8.92 8.85 6.38
C ILE A 49 -9.05 8.27 4.97
N GLU A 50 -9.55 7.04 4.85
CA GLU A 50 -9.77 6.35 3.57
C GLU A 50 -10.69 7.17 2.65
N THR A 51 -11.80 7.70 3.17
CA THR A 51 -12.77 8.48 2.38
C THR A 51 -12.22 9.85 1.99
N SER A 52 -11.36 10.45 2.82
CA SER A 52 -10.73 11.75 2.57
C SER A 52 -9.51 11.67 1.66
N ALA A 53 -8.95 10.47 1.46
CA ALA A 53 -7.75 10.29 0.69
C ALA A 53 -8.10 10.23 -0.81
N SER A 54 -7.99 11.38 -1.49
CA SER A 54 -8.33 11.54 -2.92
C SER A 54 -7.35 10.87 -3.88
N ASP A 55 -6.18 10.44 -3.39
CA ASP A 55 -5.07 9.97 -4.21
C ASP A 55 -4.50 8.61 -3.73
N VAL A 56 -5.35 7.75 -3.15
CA VAL A 56 -4.91 6.39 -2.80
C VAL A 56 -4.81 5.55 -4.07
N VAL A 57 -3.61 5.47 -4.64
CA VAL A 57 -3.27 4.41 -5.57
C VAL A 57 -3.20 3.11 -4.75
N GLY A 58 -4.28 2.33 -4.76
CA GLY A 58 -4.25 0.99 -4.18
C GLY A 58 -3.17 0.14 -4.85
N TYR A 59 -2.76 -0.97 -4.21
CA TYR A 59 -1.72 -1.86 -4.75
C TYR A 59 -2.08 -2.52 -6.10
N GLY A 60 -3.31 -2.33 -6.59
CA GLY A 60 -3.76 -2.85 -7.87
C GLY A 60 -3.71 -4.38 -7.90
N LEU A 61 -3.07 -4.93 -8.93
CA LEU A 61 -2.85 -6.37 -9.08
C LEU A 61 -1.55 -6.76 -8.36
N ALA A 62 -1.64 -7.65 -7.36
CA ALA A 62 -0.48 -8.23 -6.70
C ALA A 62 -0.17 -9.62 -7.28
N SER A 63 1.08 -9.83 -7.72
CA SER A 63 1.57 -11.14 -8.14
C SER A 63 2.06 -11.95 -6.94
N LYS A 64 2.37 -13.23 -7.17
CA LYS A 64 3.21 -14.01 -6.24
C LYS A 64 4.58 -13.31 -6.12
N PRO A 65 5.25 -13.40 -4.96
CA PRO A 65 6.57 -12.81 -4.78
C PRO A 65 7.53 -13.26 -5.88
N ALA A 66 8.17 -12.30 -6.55
CA ALA A 66 9.23 -12.59 -7.51
C ALA A 66 10.47 -13.07 -6.73
N ALA A 67 10.87 -14.33 -6.94
CA ALA A 67 12.06 -14.91 -6.35
C ALA A 67 13.18 -14.98 -7.40
N GLY A 68 14.43 -14.77 -6.96
CA GLY A 68 15.61 -14.93 -7.82
C GLY A 68 15.97 -13.73 -8.71
N VAL A 69 15.35 -12.57 -8.51
CA VAL A 69 15.64 -11.32 -9.24
C VAL A 69 15.86 -10.18 -8.24
N SER A 70 16.83 -9.31 -8.49
CA SER A 70 17.03 -8.11 -7.68
C SER A 70 15.94 -7.06 -7.92
N GLN A 71 15.72 -6.18 -6.94
CA GLN A 71 14.74 -5.10 -7.08
C GLN A 71 15.07 -4.19 -8.29
N ASP A 72 16.35 -3.87 -8.49
CA ASP A 72 16.78 -3.02 -9.60
C ASP A 72 16.54 -3.68 -10.97
N ALA A 73 16.85 -4.97 -11.10
CA ALA A 73 16.61 -5.70 -12.36
C ALA A 73 15.12 -5.78 -12.69
N LEU A 74 14.27 -5.96 -11.66
CA LEU A 74 12.82 -5.91 -11.85
C LEU A 74 12.35 -4.52 -12.28
N TRP A 75 12.89 -3.47 -11.66
CA TRP A 75 12.57 -2.08 -11.97
C TRP A 75 12.97 -1.71 -13.40
N GLU A 76 14.18 -2.07 -13.83
CA GLU A 76 14.66 -1.88 -15.20
C GLU A 76 13.79 -2.62 -16.21
N ALA A 77 13.46 -3.89 -15.96
CA ALA A 77 12.59 -4.67 -16.83
C ALA A 77 11.19 -4.05 -16.96
N MET A 78 10.60 -3.55 -15.86
CA MET A 78 9.32 -2.85 -15.89
C MET A 78 9.38 -1.61 -16.78
N PHE A 79 10.38 -0.73 -16.60
CA PHE A 79 10.54 0.44 -17.47
C PHE A 79 10.75 0.07 -18.93
N TYR A 80 11.54 -0.97 -19.19
CA TYR A 80 11.81 -1.42 -20.54
C TYR A 80 10.52 -1.93 -21.22
N SER A 81 9.69 -2.70 -20.51
CA SER A 81 8.39 -3.18 -21.02
C SER A 81 7.39 -2.05 -21.33
N VAL A 82 7.43 -0.97 -20.55
CA VAL A 82 6.60 0.23 -20.79
C VAL A 82 7.06 0.98 -22.03
N ARG A 83 8.36 0.95 -22.35
CA ARG A 83 8.91 1.63 -23.53
C ARG A 83 8.91 0.80 -24.80
N ASN A 84 8.96 -0.53 -24.67
CA ASN A 84 9.08 -1.47 -25.78
C ASN A 84 8.00 -2.58 -25.70
N PRO A 85 6.70 -2.24 -25.71
CA PRO A 85 5.63 -3.21 -25.54
C PRO A 85 5.60 -4.28 -26.65
N ALA A 86 5.96 -3.92 -27.89
CA ALA A 86 6.00 -4.87 -29.00
C ALA A 86 7.01 -6.01 -28.76
N GLU A 87 8.16 -5.71 -28.15
CA GLU A 87 9.18 -6.71 -27.80
C GLU A 87 8.75 -7.61 -26.64
N TRP A 88 7.79 -7.14 -25.84
CA TRP A 88 7.20 -7.90 -24.73
C TRP A 88 5.92 -8.65 -25.11
N GLY A 89 5.70 -8.86 -26.41
CA GLY A 89 4.62 -9.70 -26.93
C GLY A 89 3.26 -9.00 -27.02
N LEU A 90 3.18 -7.69 -26.80
CA LEU A 90 1.97 -6.93 -27.10
C LEU A 90 1.90 -6.67 -28.61
N LYS A 91 0.80 -7.09 -29.25
CA LYS A 91 0.55 -6.83 -30.68
C LYS A 91 0.14 -5.38 -30.91
N VAL A 92 1.10 -4.48 -31.07
CA VAL A 92 0.87 -3.03 -31.25
C VAL A 92 1.61 -2.47 -32.46
N ASP A 93 1.03 -1.46 -33.12
CA ASP A 93 1.67 -0.61 -34.13
C ASP A 93 1.61 0.86 -33.71
N SER A 94 2.56 1.66 -34.21
CA SER A 94 2.72 3.10 -33.95
C SER A 94 2.80 3.47 -32.46
N GLU A 95 3.99 3.85 -32.00
CA GLU A 95 4.21 4.25 -30.61
C GLU A 95 4.67 5.70 -30.56
N SER A 96 4.00 6.51 -29.74
CA SER A 96 4.53 7.81 -29.32
C SER A 96 4.69 7.80 -27.81
N GLU A 97 5.91 8.12 -27.36
CA GLU A 97 6.23 8.26 -25.95
C GLU A 97 6.48 9.74 -25.63
N ARG A 98 5.96 10.17 -24.49
CA ARG A 98 6.27 11.46 -23.90
C ARG A 98 6.61 11.25 -22.43
N GLY A 99 7.84 11.61 -22.06
CA GLY A 99 8.20 11.77 -20.66
C GLY A 99 7.48 12.99 -20.06
N VAL A 100 6.72 12.77 -19.00
CA VAL A 100 6.09 13.83 -18.21
C VAL A 100 6.64 13.76 -16.78
N ARG A 101 6.61 14.88 -16.05
CA ARG A 101 7.07 14.89 -14.66
C ARG A 101 6.16 13.98 -13.83
N GLY A 102 6.72 12.88 -13.32
CA GLY A 102 6.03 11.93 -12.46
C GLY A 102 5.35 10.75 -13.19
N TYR A 103 5.30 10.74 -14.53
CA TYR A 103 4.76 9.60 -15.28
C TYR A 103 5.25 9.57 -16.74
N VAL A 104 5.15 8.40 -17.38
CA VAL A 104 5.38 8.25 -18.82
C VAL A 104 4.03 8.17 -19.51
N GLN A 105 3.79 9.03 -20.50
CA GLN A 105 2.61 8.95 -21.35
C GLN A 105 2.97 8.23 -22.65
N ARG A 106 2.20 7.20 -22.99
CA ARG A 106 2.36 6.46 -24.24
C ARG A 106 1.03 6.38 -24.97
N SER A 107 1.06 6.61 -26.28
CA SER A 107 -0.03 6.28 -27.19
C SER A 107 0.43 5.16 -28.12
N MET A 108 -0.40 4.13 -28.23
CA MET A 108 -0.14 2.97 -29.09
C MET A 108 -1.44 2.54 -29.77
N ARG A 109 -1.34 1.95 -30.95
CA ARG A 109 -2.48 1.31 -31.62
C ARG A 109 -2.37 -0.20 -31.45
N LEU A 110 -3.45 -0.81 -30.97
CA LEU A 110 -3.53 -2.26 -30.79
C LEU A 110 -3.89 -2.90 -32.13
N LEU A 111 -3.08 -3.86 -32.59
CA LEU A 111 -3.27 -4.55 -33.87
C LEU A 111 -4.34 -5.66 -33.80
N GLU A 112 -4.54 -6.25 -32.61
CA GLU A 112 -5.59 -7.22 -32.35
C GLU A 112 -6.25 -6.94 -31.00
N LYS A 113 -7.58 -7.17 -30.92
CA LYS A 113 -8.30 -7.17 -29.65
C LYS A 113 -8.38 -8.61 -29.15
N GLY A 114 -7.44 -9.02 -28.30
CA GLY A 114 -7.42 -10.40 -27.80
C GLY A 114 -6.66 -10.53 -26.49
N TRP A 115 -7.37 -10.35 -25.37
CA TRP A 115 -7.10 -11.16 -24.20
C TRP A 115 -8.04 -12.36 -24.34
N SER A 116 -7.51 -13.51 -24.75
CA SER A 116 -8.16 -14.81 -24.63
C SER A 116 -7.47 -15.58 -23.51
#